data_AF-A0A4P9ZTL6-F1
#
_entry.id   AF-A0A4P9ZTL6-F1
#
_cell.length_a   1.000
_cell.length_b   1.000
_cell.length_c   1.000
_cell.angle_alpha   90.00
_cell.angle_beta   90.00
_cell.angle_gamma   90.00
#
_symmetry.space_group_name_H-M   'P 1'
#
loop_
_entity.id
_entity.type
_entity.pdbx_description
1 polymer ?
#
loop_
_entity_poly.entity_id
_entity_poly.type
_entity_poly.pdbx_seq_one_letter_code
_entity_poly.pdbx_strand_id
1 'polypeptide(L)'
;MLCRLHEHHFQQWYFELRAGFNILFYGFGSKRRILTRFVTEYLGDAPVVVINGYFPTLTARHIFQKVLVEGLQLPSAGPPHLTDQLALIRDYFAQPDCPWPCLYLLIHNIDGPSLRSERMQNTLSQLAACSPHVHLIASIDHIQAPLLWDSVRLSQYQWVWHDLTTYDPYTAETSFENSLMVQRQEVSATGIQYVLASLTSNAKGVFRVLANYQIDIERSSGSTAGGNGLSYPTFYAKCREKFLASSDVAFRAQLTEFRDHKIIQSRKATDGNGDVLYIPLDVDTLMAILENMP
;
A
#
# COMPACT_ATOMS: atom_id res chain seq x y z
N MET A 1 32.30 3.83 4.35
CA MET A 1 33.30 3.23 3.43
C MET A 1 32.61 2.53 2.27
N LEU A 2 31.59 1.70 2.53
CA LEU A 2 30.80 1.01 1.49
C LEU A 2 30.04 1.95 0.52
N CYS A 3 29.43 3.03 1.00
CA CYS A 3 28.72 3.97 0.11
C CYS A 3 29.64 4.56 -0.97
N ARG A 4 30.90 4.86 -0.64
CA ARG A 4 31.89 5.38 -1.60
C ARG A 4 32.31 4.33 -2.62
N LEU A 5 32.28 3.04 -2.28
CA LEU A 5 32.54 1.98 -3.25
C LEU A 5 31.39 1.86 -4.25
N HIS A 6 30.16 1.89 -3.76
CA HIS A 6 28.96 1.93 -4.60
C HIS A 6 28.90 3.16 -5.51
N GLU A 7 29.42 4.31 -5.06
CA GLU A 7 29.53 5.53 -5.88
C GLU A 7 30.40 5.35 -7.14
N HIS A 8 31.40 4.45 -7.12
CA HIS A 8 32.18 4.17 -8.33
C HIS A 8 31.37 3.46 -9.41
N HIS A 9 30.30 2.76 -9.04
CA HIS A 9 29.41 2.06 -9.99
C HIS A 9 28.34 2.97 -10.61
N PHE A 10 28.23 4.24 -10.20
CA PHE A 10 27.22 5.16 -10.73
C PHE A 10 27.33 5.34 -12.26
N GLN A 11 28.55 5.37 -12.80
CA GLN A 11 28.77 5.45 -14.25
C GLN A 11 28.25 4.22 -14.98
N GLN A 12 28.42 3.03 -14.38
CA GLN A 12 27.90 1.79 -14.93
C GLN A 12 26.37 1.79 -14.94
N TRP A 13 25.74 2.19 -13.82
CA TRP A 13 24.28 2.26 -13.74
C TRP A 13 23.70 3.26 -14.75
N TYR A 14 24.34 4.42 -14.90
CA TYR A 14 23.93 5.40 -15.90
C TYR A 14 24.02 4.84 -17.33
N PHE A 15 25.09 4.11 -17.65
CA PHE A 15 25.24 3.45 -18.95
C PHE A 15 24.16 2.39 -19.21
N GLU A 16 23.85 1.56 -18.22
CA GLU A 16 22.82 0.52 -18.34
C GLU A 16 21.42 1.12 -18.53
N LEU A 17 21.09 2.21 -17.83
CA LEU A 17 19.83 2.94 -18.04
C LEU A 17 19.75 3.49 -19.47
N ARG A 18 20.82 4.13 -19.96
CA ARG A 18 20.89 4.65 -21.34
C ARG A 18 20.79 3.55 -22.41
N ALA A 19 21.23 2.33 -22.09
CA ALA A 19 21.07 1.17 -22.96
C ALA A 19 19.63 0.62 -23.00
N GLY A 20 18.72 1.16 -22.18
CA GLY A 20 17.30 0.78 -22.14
C GLY A 20 16.95 -0.25 -21.07
N PHE A 21 17.91 -0.66 -20.23
CA PHE A 21 17.63 -1.58 -19.13
C PHE A 21 17.08 -0.86 -17.91
N ASN A 22 16.25 -1.57 -17.13
CA ASN A 22 15.81 -1.09 -15.83
C ASN A 22 16.70 -1.69 -14.75
N ILE A 23 16.96 -0.93 -13.69
CA ILE A 23 17.90 -1.34 -12.64
C ILE A 23 17.16 -1.69 -11.37
N LEU A 24 17.52 -2.85 -10.81
CA LEU A 24 16.97 -3.36 -9.57
C LEU A 24 18.06 -3.57 -8.53
N PHE A 25 17.92 -2.87 -7.41
CA PHE A 25 18.85 -2.94 -6.30
C PHE A 25 18.34 -3.84 -5.19
N TYR A 26 19.14 -4.85 -4.86
CA TYR A 26 18.92 -5.73 -3.71
C TYR A 26 20.09 -5.59 -2.74
N GLY A 27 19.90 -6.01 -1.50
CA GLY A 27 20.96 -5.95 -0.48
C GLY A 27 20.45 -5.46 0.86
N PHE A 28 21.24 -5.75 1.90
CA PHE A 28 20.93 -5.44 3.29
C PHE A 28 21.23 -3.98 3.65
N GLY A 29 20.29 -3.35 4.35
CA GLY A 29 20.33 -1.96 4.77
C GLY A 29 19.51 -1.03 3.89
N SER A 30 19.24 0.18 4.41
CA SER A 30 18.52 1.21 3.65
C SER A 30 19.34 1.67 2.45
N LYS A 31 18.74 1.58 1.27
CA LYS A 31 19.34 1.98 -0.01
C LYS A 31 18.96 3.40 -0.40
N ARG A 32 18.01 4.00 0.32
CA ARG A 32 17.43 5.32 0.03
C ARG A 32 18.51 6.37 -0.17
N ARG A 33 19.44 6.49 0.78
CA ARG A 33 20.49 7.53 0.75
C ARG A 33 21.35 7.46 -0.51
N ILE A 34 21.78 6.26 -0.91
CA ILE A 34 22.64 6.08 -2.09
C ILE A 34 21.86 6.33 -3.38
N LEU A 35 20.62 5.83 -3.47
CA LEU A 35 19.78 6.04 -4.65
C LEU A 35 19.36 7.49 -4.84
N THR A 36 19.00 8.19 -3.76
CA THR A 36 18.74 9.64 -3.81
C THR A 36 19.97 10.39 -4.29
N ARG A 37 21.16 10.02 -3.79
CA ARG A 37 22.42 10.64 -4.22
C ARG A 37 22.72 10.40 -5.70
N PHE A 38 22.57 9.15 -6.17
CA PHE A 38 22.72 8.80 -7.59
C PHE A 38 21.80 9.64 -8.48
N VAL A 39 20.52 9.76 -8.11
CA VAL A 39 19.56 10.60 -8.83
C VAL A 39 19.98 12.06 -8.87
N THR A 40 20.37 12.63 -7.74
CA THR A 40 20.74 14.06 -7.68
C THR A 40 22.03 14.39 -8.43
N GLU A 41 22.99 13.45 -8.49
CA GLU A 41 24.30 13.69 -9.09
C GLU A 41 24.36 13.36 -10.58
N TYR A 42 23.66 12.30 -11.05
CA TYR A 42 23.80 11.78 -12.42
C TYR A 42 22.56 11.98 -13.30
N LEU A 43 21.36 12.12 -12.71
CA LEU A 43 20.09 12.13 -13.45
C LEU A 43 19.47 13.54 -13.56
N GLY A 44 20.33 14.56 -13.68
CA GLY A 44 19.90 15.95 -13.89
C GLY A 44 19.52 16.30 -15.34
N ASP A 45 19.64 15.34 -16.25
CA ASP A 45 19.37 15.45 -17.68
C ASP A 45 17.91 15.21 -18.05
N ALA A 46 17.14 14.53 -17.18
CA ALA A 46 15.74 14.20 -17.41
C ALA A 46 14.86 14.43 -16.16
N PRO A 47 13.53 14.48 -16.30
CA PRO A 47 12.65 14.58 -15.15
C PRO A 47 12.75 13.28 -14.34
N VAL A 48 12.85 13.42 -13.02
CA VAL A 48 12.93 12.28 -12.10
C VAL A 48 11.76 12.30 -11.15
N VAL A 49 10.97 11.23 -11.16
CA VAL A 49 9.85 11.04 -10.25
C VAL A 49 10.23 10.03 -9.19
N VAL A 50 10.14 10.43 -7.92
CA VAL A 50 10.47 9.57 -6.77
C VAL A 50 9.19 9.01 -6.15
N ILE A 51 9.09 7.70 -6.05
CA ILE A 51 7.98 6.96 -5.45
C ILE A 51 8.50 6.23 -4.21
N ASN A 52 7.81 6.42 -3.10
CA ASN A 52 8.11 5.79 -1.83
C ASN A 52 7.10 4.66 -1.59
N GLY A 53 7.47 3.42 -1.92
CA GLY A 53 6.60 2.25 -1.84
C GLY A 53 6.29 1.77 -0.42
N TYR A 54 7.06 2.20 0.58
CA TYR A 54 6.81 1.89 1.98
C TYR A 54 5.61 2.66 2.58
N PHE A 55 5.04 3.66 1.88
CA PHE A 55 3.84 4.34 2.36
C PHE A 55 2.58 3.47 2.18
N PRO A 56 1.80 3.21 3.24
CA PRO A 56 0.65 2.31 3.16
C PRO A 56 -0.53 2.91 2.37
N THR A 57 -0.63 4.23 2.26
CA THR A 57 -1.73 4.93 1.56
C THR A 57 -1.52 5.07 0.05
N LEU A 58 -0.42 4.54 -0.48
CA LEU A 58 -0.05 4.70 -1.88
C LEU A 58 -0.98 3.87 -2.79
N THR A 59 -1.57 4.52 -3.80
CA THR A 59 -2.44 3.88 -4.80
C THR A 59 -1.86 4.01 -6.21
N ALA A 60 -2.24 3.11 -7.12
CA ALA A 60 -1.78 3.16 -8.51
C ALA A 60 -2.14 4.51 -9.16
N ARG A 61 -3.37 4.99 -8.92
CA ARG A 61 -3.82 6.29 -9.43
C ARG A 61 -2.93 7.44 -8.97
N HIS A 62 -2.51 7.45 -7.71
CA HIS A 62 -1.61 8.46 -7.19
C HIS A 62 -0.23 8.42 -7.86
N ILE A 63 0.30 7.22 -8.15
CA ILE A 63 1.55 7.07 -8.90
C ILE A 63 1.43 7.68 -10.29
N PHE A 64 0.39 7.31 -11.04
CA PHE A 64 0.18 7.84 -12.39
C PHE A 64 -0.06 9.34 -12.40
N GLN A 65 -0.86 9.86 -11.48
CA GLN A 65 -1.06 11.29 -11.34
C GLN A 65 0.26 12.01 -11.04
N LYS A 66 1.10 11.44 -10.17
CA LYS A 66 2.42 11.97 -9.88
C LYS A 66 3.32 11.99 -11.12
N VAL A 67 3.34 10.90 -11.90
CA VAL A 67 4.10 10.80 -13.15
C VAL A 67 3.61 11.81 -14.19
N LEU A 68 2.29 11.95 -14.37
CA LEU A 68 1.71 12.87 -15.34
C LEU A 68 1.95 14.34 -14.97
N VAL A 69 1.75 14.70 -13.70
CA VAL A 69 1.83 16.09 -13.22
C VAL A 69 3.28 16.51 -12.97
N GLU A 70 4.05 15.72 -12.22
CA GLU A 70 5.43 16.08 -11.85
C GLU A 70 6.44 15.71 -12.95
N GLY A 71 6.22 14.59 -13.65
CA GLY A 71 7.12 14.12 -14.70
C GLY A 71 6.88 14.81 -16.04
N LEU A 72 5.63 14.75 -16.53
CA LEU A 72 5.28 15.21 -17.89
C LEU A 72 4.66 16.61 -17.95
N GLN A 73 4.39 17.24 -16.80
CA GLN A 73 3.74 18.56 -16.69
C GLN A 73 2.39 18.64 -17.43
N LEU A 74 1.71 17.50 -17.59
CA LEU A 74 0.39 17.42 -18.21
C LEU A 74 -0.70 17.78 -17.18
N PRO A 75 -1.84 18.36 -17.63
CA PRO A 75 -2.92 18.74 -16.73
C PRO A 75 -3.48 17.54 -15.95
N SER A 76 -3.73 17.76 -14.65
CA SER A 76 -4.07 16.75 -13.63
C SER A 76 -5.34 15.92 -13.89
N ALA A 77 -6.14 16.24 -14.90
CA ALA A 77 -7.36 15.51 -15.26
C ALA A 77 -7.04 14.36 -16.22
N GLY A 78 -6.27 13.38 -15.73
CA GLY A 78 -6.05 12.13 -16.46
C GLY A 78 -7.34 11.30 -16.55
N PRO A 79 -7.49 10.43 -17.56
CA PRO A 79 -8.62 9.52 -17.69
C PRO A 79 -8.72 8.57 -16.48
N PRO A 80 -9.92 8.09 -16.12
CA PRO A 80 -10.15 7.31 -14.89
C PRO A 80 -9.54 5.91 -14.93
N HIS A 81 -9.27 5.38 -16.14
CA HIS A 81 -8.70 4.06 -16.35
C HIS A 81 -7.17 4.13 -16.50
N LEU A 82 -6.47 3.23 -15.82
CA LEU A 82 -5.01 3.13 -15.83
C LEU A 82 -4.46 2.83 -17.24
N THR A 83 -5.19 2.04 -18.04
CA THR A 83 -4.81 1.71 -19.42
C THR A 83 -4.78 2.94 -20.31
N ASP A 84 -5.76 3.84 -20.15
CA ASP A 84 -5.85 5.07 -20.93
C ASP A 84 -4.74 6.05 -20.51
N GLN A 85 -4.39 6.07 -19.22
CA GLN A 85 -3.25 6.86 -18.72
C GLN A 85 -1.93 6.36 -19.31
N LEU A 86 -1.76 5.04 -19.45
CA LEU A 86 -0.58 4.45 -20.11
C LEU A 86 -0.54 4.78 -21.61
N ALA A 87 -1.68 4.75 -22.29
CA ALA A 87 -1.78 5.16 -23.69
C ALA A 87 -1.37 6.63 -23.87
N LEU A 88 -1.86 7.53 -23.01
CA LEU A 88 -1.47 8.95 -23.04
C LEU A 88 0.03 9.15 -22.83
N ILE A 89 0.66 8.39 -21.93
CA ILE A 89 2.11 8.46 -21.73
C ILE A 89 2.84 8.02 -23.02
N ARG A 90 2.37 6.97 -23.69
CA ARG A 90 2.94 6.51 -24.96
C ARG A 90 2.77 7.55 -26.07
N ASP A 91 1.57 8.13 -26.17
CA ASP A 91 1.26 9.15 -27.16
C ASP A 91 2.08 10.43 -26.92
N TYR A 92 2.30 10.80 -25.66
CA TYR A 92 3.16 11.94 -25.30
C TYR A 92 4.61 11.73 -25.75
N PHE A 93 5.18 10.54 -25.52
CA PHE A 93 6.54 10.23 -25.97
C PHE A 93 6.64 10.00 -27.48
N ALA A 94 5.54 9.66 -28.15
CA ALA A 94 5.50 9.56 -29.61
C ALA A 94 5.47 10.94 -30.30
N GLN A 95 5.17 12.03 -29.58
CA GLN A 95 5.18 13.38 -30.15
C GLN A 95 6.62 13.86 -30.40
N PRO A 96 6.90 14.44 -31.58
CA PRO A 96 8.25 14.88 -31.97
C PRO A 96 8.76 16.10 -31.19
N ASP A 97 7.86 16.89 -30.58
CA ASP A 97 8.18 18.13 -29.84
C ASP A 97 8.39 17.88 -28.33
N CYS A 98 8.76 16.67 -27.93
CA CYS A 98 8.90 16.32 -26.52
C CYS A 98 10.13 17.04 -25.90
N PRO A 99 9.95 17.85 -24.84
CA PRO A 99 11.06 18.59 -24.23
C PRO A 99 12.08 17.67 -23.55
N TRP A 100 11.68 16.45 -23.19
CA TRP A 100 12.53 15.48 -22.52
C TRP A 100 12.42 14.12 -23.23
N PRO A 101 13.53 13.55 -23.73
CA PRO A 101 13.51 12.29 -24.48
C PRO A 101 13.29 11.06 -23.59
N CYS A 102 13.43 11.21 -22.27
CA CYS A 102 13.28 10.13 -21.32
C CYS A 102 12.77 10.64 -19.95
N LEU A 103 12.26 9.72 -19.13
CA LEU A 103 11.76 9.92 -17.77
C LEU A 103 12.38 8.86 -16.87
N TYR A 104 12.94 9.27 -15.74
CA TYR A 104 13.44 8.34 -14.72
C TYR A 104 12.44 8.18 -13.58
N LEU A 105 12.10 6.95 -13.25
CA LEU A 105 11.21 6.60 -12.16
C LEU A 105 11.99 5.86 -11.07
N LEU A 106 12.23 6.55 -9.94
CA LEU A 106 12.87 5.95 -8.77
C LEU A 106 11.80 5.41 -7.83
N ILE A 107 11.76 4.09 -7.63
CA ILE A 107 10.85 3.41 -6.71
C ILE A 107 11.64 2.85 -5.54
N HIS A 108 11.51 3.48 -4.37
CA HIS A 108 11.96 2.88 -3.12
C HIS A 108 10.97 1.80 -2.70
N ASN A 109 11.46 0.60 -2.37
CA ASN A 109 10.66 -0.54 -1.92
C ASN A 109 9.53 -0.90 -2.88
N ILE A 110 9.87 -1.47 -4.04
CA ILE A 110 8.87 -1.97 -5.01
C ILE A 110 8.01 -3.11 -4.44
N ASP A 111 8.49 -3.71 -3.35
CA ASP A 111 7.90 -4.75 -2.51
C ASP A 111 7.08 -4.20 -1.33
N GLY A 112 6.84 -2.89 -1.27
CA GLY A 112 5.99 -2.26 -0.28
C GLY A 112 4.57 -2.85 -0.27
N PRO A 113 3.88 -2.85 0.88
CA PRO A 113 2.62 -3.59 1.06
C PRO A 113 1.55 -3.21 0.04
N SER A 114 1.41 -1.93 -0.30
CA SER A 114 0.43 -1.44 -1.28
C SER A 114 0.81 -1.73 -2.73
N LEU A 115 2.10 -1.99 -2.99
CA LEU A 115 2.63 -2.30 -4.31
C LEU A 115 2.62 -3.80 -4.64
N ARG A 116 2.39 -4.69 -3.66
CA ARG A 116 2.36 -6.15 -3.85
C ARG A 116 1.16 -6.64 -4.66
N SER A 117 0.12 -5.82 -4.81
CA SER A 117 -1.08 -6.21 -5.55
C SER A 117 -0.75 -6.53 -7.02
N GLU A 118 -1.35 -7.60 -7.54
CA GLU A 118 -1.10 -8.06 -8.90
C GLU A 118 -1.42 -6.98 -9.94
N ARG A 119 -2.53 -6.26 -9.73
CA ARG A 119 -2.94 -5.12 -10.55
C ARG A 119 -1.89 -4.02 -10.59
N MET A 120 -1.25 -3.70 -9.46
CA MET A 120 -0.19 -2.70 -9.43
C MET A 120 1.02 -3.16 -10.22
N GLN A 121 1.51 -4.38 -9.96
CA GLN A 121 2.69 -4.91 -10.64
C GLN A 121 2.49 -5.02 -12.15
N ASN A 122 1.29 -5.39 -12.61
CA ASN A 122 0.93 -5.36 -14.03
C ASN A 122 0.99 -3.95 -14.63
N THR A 123 0.56 -2.95 -13.87
CA THR A 123 0.54 -1.56 -14.37
C THR A 123 1.96 -0.98 -14.42
N LEU A 124 2.78 -1.28 -13.41
CA LEU A 124 4.19 -0.91 -13.36
C LEU A 124 5.02 -1.62 -14.44
N SER A 125 4.74 -2.90 -14.74
CA SER A 125 5.44 -3.62 -15.81
C SER A 125 5.07 -3.09 -17.19
N GLN A 126 3.83 -2.66 -17.40
CA GLN A 126 3.42 -1.99 -18.64
C GLN A 126 4.08 -0.60 -18.79
N LEU A 127 4.32 0.11 -17.69
CA LEU A 127 5.08 1.36 -17.67
C LEU A 127 6.56 1.12 -17.95
N ALA A 128 7.13 0.03 -17.43
CA ALA A 128 8.50 -0.40 -17.72
C ALA A 128 8.71 -0.73 -19.21
N ALA A 129 7.71 -1.36 -19.82
CA ALA A 129 7.71 -1.73 -21.23
C ALA A 129 7.65 -0.52 -22.18
N CYS A 130 7.40 0.69 -21.68
CA CYS A 130 7.47 1.94 -22.46
C CYS A 130 8.92 2.44 -22.70
N SER A 131 9.92 1.56 -22.61
CA SER A 131 11.30 1.78 -23.07
C SER A 131 11.32 2.14 -24.57
N PRO A 132 12.17 3.07 -25.04
CA PRO A 132 13.32 3.68 -24.37
C PRO A 132 13.01 4.95 -23.57
N HIS A 133 11.74 5.36 -23.45
CA HIS A 133 11.39 6.65 -22.89
C HIS A 133 11.24 6.64 -21.37
N VAL A 134 10.97 5.49 -20.76
CA VAL A 134 10.79 5.38 -19.31
C VAL A 134 11.81 4.38 -18.76
N HIS A 135 12.60 4.83 -17.79
CA HIS A 135 13.61 4.03 -17.12
C HIS A 135 13.26 3.89 -15.64
N LEU A 136 13.18 2.66 -15.16
CA LEU A 136 12.88 2.32 -13.78
C LEU A 136 14.16 2.02 -13.00
N ILE A 137 14.24 2.63 -11.83
CA ILE A 137 15.22 2.32 -10.81
C ILE A 137 14.46 1.90 -9.57
N ALA A 138 14.59 0.65 -9.16
CA ALA A 138 13.83 0.11 -8.03
C ALA A 138 14.73 -0.48 -6.95
N SER A 139 14.25 -0.48 -5.70
CA SER A 139 14.89 -1.16 -4.59
C SER A 139 14.00 -2.24 -3.99
N ILE A 140 14.62 -3.35 -3.56
CA ILE A 140 13.98 -4.48 -2.86
C ILE A 140 14.61 -4.67 -1.50
N ASP A 141 13.79 -5.05 -0.51
CA ASP A 141 14.25 -5.49 0.81
C ASP A 141 13.70 -6.86 1.22
N HIS A 142 12.53 -7.24 0.70
CA HIS A 142 11.82 -8.45 1.04
C HIS A 142 12.39 -9.65 0.28
N ILE A 143 12.70 -10.71 1.02
CA ILE A 143 13.29 -11.95 0.49
C ILE A 143 12.41 -12.57 -0.62
N GLN A 144 11.09 -12.47 -0.49
CA GLN A 144 10.13 -13.01 -1.45
C GLN A 144 9.78 -12.05 -2.59
N ALA A 145 10.41 -10.88 -2.70
CA ALA A 145 10.08 -9.91 -3.75
C ALA A 145 10.09 -10.49 -5.18
N PRO A 146 11.03 -11.40 -5.56
CA PRO A 146 11.00 -12.01 -6.89
C PRO A 146 9.72 -12.82 -7.19
N LEU A 147 8.99 -13.28 -6.17
CA LEU A 147 7.73 -14.01 -6.36
C LEU A 147 6.59 -13.11 -6.89
N LEU A 148 6.75 -11.79 -6.86
CA LEU A 148 5.75 -10.85 -7.41
C LEU A 148 5.70 -10.87 -8.94
N TRP A 149 6.74 -11.40 -9.59
CA TRP A 149 6.91 -11.33 -11.03
C TRP A 149 6.83 -12.71 -11.69
N ASP A 150 5.95 -12.81 -12.67
CA ASP A 150 5.92 -13.91 -13.61
C ASP A 150 6.92 -13.67 -14.76
N SER A 151 7.05 -14.64 -15.66
CA SER A 151 7.96 -14.54 -16.81
C SER A 151 7.61 -13.37 -17.74
N VAL A 152 6.33 -13.00 -17.84
CA VAL A 152 5.86 -11.88 -18.66
C VAL A 152 6.25 -10.53 -18.05
N ARG A 153 6.06 -10.34 -16.74
CA ARG A 153 6.50 -9.13 -16.04
C ARG A 153 8.00 -9.00 -16.08
N LEU A 154 8.75 -10.08 -15.85
CA LEU A 154 10.22 -10.06 -15.93
C LEU A 154 10.73 -9.64 -17.30
N SER A 155 10.09 -10.10 -18.38
CA SER A 155 10.46 -9.71 -19.75
C SER A 155 10.10 -8.25 -20.06
N GLN A 156 9.03 -7.72 -19.47
CA GLN A 156 8.65 -6.31 -19.59
C GLN A 156 9.56 -5.39 -18.76
N TYR A 157 9.97 -5.82 -17.58
CA TYR A 157 10.86 -5.03 -16.73
C TYR A 157 12.31 -5.06 -17.19
N GLN A 158 12.80 -6.14 -17.81
CA GLN A 158 14.20 -6.24 -18.27
C GLN A 158 15.22 -5.82 -17.18
N TRP A 159 15.05 -6.36 -15.97
CA TRP A 159 15.85 -5.98 -14.81
C TRP A 159 17.33 -6.38 -14.94
N VAL A 160 18.22 -5.43 -14.65
CA VAL A 160 19.62 -5.69 -14.30
C VAL A 160 19.75 -5.58 -12.77
N TRP A 161 20.25 -6.66 -12.17
CA TRP A 161 20.33 -6.80 -10.73
C TRP A 161 21.69 -6.32 -10.21
N HIS A 162 21.65 -5.41 -9.24
CA HIS A 162 22.85 -4.90 -8.57
C HIS A 162 22.78 -5.09 -7.07
N ASP A 163 23.87 -5.56 -6.48
CA ASP A 163 24.03 -5.63 -5.02
C ASP A 163 24.39 -4.24 -4.48
N LEU A 164 23.57 -3.77 -3.55
CA LEU A 164 23.69 -2.49 -2.87
C LEU A 164 23.50 -2.69 -1.36
N THR A 165 24.35 -3.54 -0.78
CA THR A 165 24.47 -3.74 0.68
C THR A 165 25.11 -2.50 1.34
N THR A 166 24.34 -1.80 2.19
CA THR A 166 24.77 -0.57 2.88
C THR A 166 24.93 -0.73 4.39
N TYR A 167 24.23 -1.69 5.01
CA TYR A 167 24.07 -1.82 6.46
C TYR A 167 23.49 -0.56 7.16
N ASP A 168 22.92 0.37 6.40
CA ASP A 168 22.26 1.55 6.96
C ASP A 168 20.93 1.15 7.63
N PRO A 169 20.53 1.78 8.75
CA PRO A 169 19.30 1.44 9.45
C PRO A 169 18.05 1.84 8.64
N TYR A 170 17.01 1.02 8.72
CA TYR A 170 15.73 1.20 8.02
C TYR A 170 14.78 2.18 8.72
N THR A 171 15.24 3.39 9.06
CA THR A 171 14.47 4.31 9.91
C THR A 171 13.21 4.86 9.23
N ALA A 172 13.26 5.14 7.93
CA ALA A 172 12.14 5.70 7.17
C ALA A 172 11.18 4.62 6.69
N GLU A 173 11.70 3.42 6.43
CA GLU A 173 10.94 2.28 5.94
C GLU A 173 10.12 1.66 7.08
N THR A 174 10.69 1.49 8.28
CA THR A 174 9.98 0.90 9.43
C THR A 174 9.08 1.88 10.19
N SER A 175 9.08 3.18 9.86
CA SER A 175 8.29 4.17 10.62
C SER A 175 6.78 3.96 10.53
N PHE A 176 6.33 3.32 9.45
CA PHE A 176 4.92 2.99 9.18
C PHE A 176 4.55 1.56 9.61
N GLU A 177 5.52 0.75 10.00
CA GLU A 177 5.26 -0.60 10.51
C GLU A 177 4.82 -0.55 11.98
N ASN A 178 3.86 -1.41 12.33
CA ASN A 178 3.45 -1.58 13.71
C ASN A 178 4.45 -2.47 14.42
N SER A 179 5.47 -1.87 15.02
CA SER A 179 6.36 -2.60 15.91
C SER A 179 5.64 -2.98 17.20
N LEU A 180 5.72 -4.26 17.59
CA LEU A 180 5.18 -4.77 18.85
C LEU A 180 5.72 -4.02 20.08
N MET A 181 6.92 -3.44 19.97
CA MET A 181 7.57 -2.70 21.05
C MET A 181 7.05 -1.27 21.22
N VAL A 182 6.34 -0.72 20.22
CA VAL A 182 5.78 0.63 20.27
C VAL A 182 4.26 0.49 20.35
N GLN A 183 3.70 0.66 21.56
CA GLN A 183 2.25 0.74 21.75
C GLN A 183 1.69 2.00 21.09
N ARG A 184 1.41 1.94 19.80
CA ARG A 184 0.47 2.88 19.17
C ARG A 184 -0.94 2.51 19.63
N GLN A 185 -1.66 3.49 20.18
CA GLN A 185 -3.04 3.29 20.66
C GLN A 185 -4.04 3.17 19.49
N GLU A 186 -3.63 3.53 18.27
CA GLU A 186 -4.46 3.46 17.07
C GLU A 186 -4.31 2.11 16.38
N VAL A 187 -5.45 1.43 16.20
CA VAL A 187 -5.51 0.17 15.48
C VAL A 187 -5.42 0.47 13.98
N SER A 188 -4.27 0.19 13.37
CA SER A 188 -4.12 0.38 11.92
C SER A 188 -5.05 -0.58 11.14
N ALA A 189 -5.61 -0.12 10.02
CA ALA A 189 -6.45 -0.94 9.14
C ALA A 189 -5.75 -2.23 8.66
N THR A 190 -4.43 -2.20 8.41
CA THR A 190 -3.64 -3.37 8.02
C THR A 190 -3.54 -4.41 9.14
N GLY A 191 -3.28 -3.96 10.38
CA GLY A 191 -3.29 -4.83 11.56
C GLY A 191 -4.62 -5.57 11.73
N ILE A 192 -5.74 -4.88 11.50
CA ILE A 192 -7.07 -5.49 11.56
C ILE A 192 -7.25 -6.52 10.44
N GLN A 193 -6.81 -6.23 9.21
CA GLN A 193 -6.85 -7.20 8.11
C GLN A 193 -6.06 -8.47 8.46
N TYR A 194 -4.88 -8.36 9.07
CA TYR A 194 -4.09 -9.52 9.49
C TYR A 194 -4.78 -10.34 10.58
N VAL A 195 -5.34 -9.69 11.62
CA VAL A 195 -6.08 -10.39 12.66
C VAL A 195 -7.33 -11.04 12.07
N LEU A 196 -8.10 -10.31 11.26
CA LEU A 196 -9.28 -10.84 10.57
C LEU A 196 -8.92 -12.03 9.68
N ALA A 197 -7.79 -12.04 8.99
CA ALA A 197 -7.36 -13.17 8.17
C ALA A 197 -7.20 -14.46 8.99
N SER A 198 -6.67 -14.35 10.22
CA SER A 198 -6.48 -15.49 11.15
C SER A 198 -7.75 -15.98 11.84
N LEU A 199 -8.81 -15.17 11.85
CA LEU A 199 -10.07 -15.51 12.52
C LEU A 199 -10.89 -16.56 11.75
N THR A 200 -11.70 -17.30 12.50
CA THR A 200 -12.65 -18.29 11.95
C THR A 200 -13.71 -17.61 11.07
N SER A 201 -14.32 -18.37 10.14
CA SER A 201 -15.40 -17.87 9.27
C SER A 201 -16.57 -17.29 10.06
N ASN A 202 -16.92 -17.90 11.20
CA ASN A 202 -17.98 -17.42 12.08
C ASN A 202 -17.61 -16.08 12.74
N ALA A 203 -16.38 -15.95 13.25
CA ALA A 203 -15.89 -14.70 13.82
C ALA A 203 -15.84 -13.57 12.78
N LYS A 204 -15.39 -13.87 11.55
CA LYS A 204 -15.47 -12.93 10.41
C LYS A 204 -16.92 -12.49 10.14
N GLY A 205 -17.87 -13.43 10.21
CA GLY A 205 -19.30 -13.13 10.10
C GLY A 205 -19.82 -12.22 11.20
N VAL A 206 -19.41 -12.44 12.46
CA VAL A 206 -19.79 -11.58 13.61
C VAL A 206 -19.26 -10.15 13.41
N PHE A 207 -18.01 -10.01 12.96
CA PHE A 207 -17.43 -8.71 12.61
C PHE A 207 -18.21 -8.01 11.48
N ARG A 208 -18.57 -8.72 10.40
CA ARG A 208 -19.38 -8.17 9.31
C ARG A 208 -20.74 -7.63 9.77
N VAL A 209 -21.41 -8.33 10.69
CA VAL A 209 -22.71 -7.89 11.21
C VAL A 209 -22.58 -6.55 11.92
N LEU A 210 -21.53 -6.39 12.74
CA LEU A 210 -21.30 -5.16 13.48
C LEU A 210 -20.86 -4.02 12.55
N ALA A 211 -19.95 -4.30 11.61
CA ALA A 211 -19.47 -3.32 10.63
C ALA A 211 -20.60 -2.82 9.71
N ASN A 212 -21.44 -3.70 9.15
CA ASN A 212 -22.57 -3.29 8.32
C ASN A 212 -23.56 -2.43 9.09
N TYR A 213 -23.85 -2.77 10.36
CA TYR A 213 -24.75 -1.98 11.17
C TYR A 213 -24.20 -0.58 11.47
N GLN A 214 -22.90 -0.47 11.73
CA GLN A 214 -22.24 0.82 11.94
C GLN A 214 -22.32 1.70 10.67
N ILE A 215 -22.10 1.10 9.49
CA ILE A 215 -22.23 1.78 8.20
C ILE A 215 -23.68 2.23 7.93
N ASP A 216 -24.66 1.38 8.22
CA ASP A 216 -26.08 1.68 8.00
C ASP A 216 -26.57 2.82 8.93
N ILE A 217 -26.11 2.86 10.18
CA ILE A 217 -26.40 3.96 11.11
C ILE A 217 -25.80 5.26 10.57
N GLU A 218 -24.56 5.24 10.11
CA GLU A 218 -23.90 6.46 9.65
C GLU A 218 -24.50 7.02 8.35
N ARG A 219 -25.02 6.13 7.49
CA ARG A 219 -25.80 6.51 6.30
C ARG A 219 -27.16 7.12 6.64
N SER A 220 -27.80 6.66 7.71
CA SER A 220 -29.16 7.10 8.10
C SER A 220 -29.16 8.30 9.04
N SER A 221 -28.11 8.44 9.85
CA SER A 221 -27.88 9.56 10.78
C SER A 221 -26.57 10.23 10.37
N GLY A 222 -26.65 11.32 9.60
CA GLY A 222 -25.49 12.09 9.15
C GLY A 222 -24.73 12.85 10.25
N SER A 223 -24.65 12.31 11.46
CA SER A 223 -23.90 12.88 12.59
C SER A 223 -22.81 11.92 13.07
N THR A 224 -21.56 12.40 13.01
CA THR A 224 -20.31 11.71 13.36
C THR A 224 -20.04 11.60 14.86
N ALA A 225 -21.03 11.80 15.73
CA ALA A 225 -20.78 11.93 17.16
C ALA A 225 -21.82 11.23 18.03
N GLY A 226 -21.52 9.97 18.40
CA GLY A 226 -21.86 9.47 19.73
C GLY A 226 -22.77 8.24 19.84
N GLY A 227 -23.40 7.79 18.74
CA GLY A 227 -24.41 6.72 18.78
C GLY A 227 -24.08 5.45 17.99
N ASN A 228 -22.88 5.32 17.42
CA ASN A 228 -22.58 4.27 16.44
C ASN A 228 -22.15 2.97 17.11
N GLY A 229 -23.06 2.29 17.82
CA GLY A 229 -22.77 0.97 18.36
C GLY A 229 -24.01 0.16 18.71
N LEU A 230 -23.80 -1.15 18.91
CA LEU A 230 -24.86 -2.10 19.26
C LEU A 230 -24.85 -2.40 20.75
N SER A 231 -26.03 -2.47 21.36
CA SER A 231 -26.16 -3.08 22.68
C SER A 231 -25.91 -4.59 22.58
N TYR A 232 -25.31 -5.16 23.63
CA TYR A 232 -25.02 -6.59 23.70
C TYR A 232 -26.22 -7.50 23.35
N PRO A 233 -27.44 -7.29 23.91
CA PRO A 233 -28.58 -8.17 23.63
C PRO A 233 -29.02 -8.12 22.16
N THR A 234 -29.04 -6.93 21.56
CA THR A 234 -29.41 -6.74 20.15
C THR A 234 -28.36 -7.37 19.23
N PHE A 235 -27.07 -7.23 19.58
CA PHE A 235 -26.00 -7.81 18.79
C PHE A 235 -26.07 -9.34 18.81
N TYR A 236 -26.26 -9.94 19.99
CA TYR A 236 -26.41 -11.38 20.15
C TYR A 236 -27.62 -11.92 19.36
N ALA A 237 -28.77 -11.23 19.41
CA ALA A 237 -29.96 -11.63 18.66
C ALA A 237 -29.70 -11.68 17.13
N LYS A 238 -29.04 -10.66 16.58
CA LYS A 238 -28.68 -10.61 15.15
C LYS A 238 -27.66 -11.69 14.75
N CYS A 239 -26.68 -11.96 15.61
CA CYS A 239 -25.70 -13.04 15.37
C CYS A 239 -26.36 -14.42 15.44
N ARG A 240 -27.35 -14.61 16.31
CA ARG A 240 -28.11 -15.86 16.42
C ARG A 240 -29.03 -16.09 15.21
N GLU A 241 -29.68 -15.04 14.71
CA GLU A 241 -30.51 -15.10 13.49
C GLU A 241 -29.71 -15.57 12.28
N LYS A 242 -28.43 -15.17 12.19
CA LYS A 242 -27.52 -15.57 11.12
C LYS A 242 -26.74 -16.88 11.41
N PHE A 243 -27.10 -17.60 12.47
CA PHE A 243 -26.45 -18.85 12.89
C PHE A 243 -24.93 -18.73 13.14
N LEU A 244 -24.44 -17.53 13.51
CA LEU A 244 -23.01 -17.27 13.73
C LEU A 244 -22.52 -17.68 15.12
N ALA A 245 -23.43 -17.68 16.11
CA ALA A 245 -23.13 -18.06 17.49
C ALA A 245 -24.14 -19.11 17.98
N SER A 246 -23.62 -20.22 18.51
CA SER A 246 -24.41 -21.34 19.04
C SER A 246 -24.84 -21.16 20.50
N SER A 247 -24.06 -20.41 21.29
CA SER A 247 -24.34 -20.14 22.71
C SER A 247 -23.82 -18.76 23.13
N ASP A 248 -24.40 -18.22 24.21
CA ASP A 248 -23.97 -16.93 24.78
C ASP A 248 -22.51 -16.99 25.26
N VAL A 249 -22.06 -18.14 25.77
CA VAL A 249 -20.68 -18.34 26.24
C VAL A 249 -19.68 -18.28 25.08
N ALA A 250 -19.99 -18.95 23.96
CA ALA A 250 -19.14 -18.91 22.77
C ALA A 250 -19.07 -17.49 22.17
N PHE A 251 -20.18 -16.76 22.20
CA PHE A 251 -20.23 -15.38 21.74
C PHE A 251 -19.42 -14.43 22.62
N ARG A 252 -19.49 -14.58 23.95
CA ARG A 252 -18.66 -13.82 24.89
C ARG A 252 -17.18 -14.08 24.65
N ALA A 253 -16.77 -15.33 24.42
CA ALA A 253 -15.38 -15.67 24.13
C ALA A 253 -14.87 -14.97 22.86
N GLN A 254 -15.67 -14.95 21.79
CA GLN A 254 -15.33 -14.20 20.56
C GLN A 254 -15.23 -12.69 20.82
N LEU A 255 -16.13 -12.12 21.63
CA LEU A 255 -16.05 -10.70 22.01
C LEU A 255 -14.82 -10.38 22.86
N THR A 256 -14.38 -11.31 23.71
CA THR A 256 -13.13 -11.18 24.47
C THR A 256 -11.94 -11.15 23.51
N GLU A 257 -11.89 -12.08 22.54
CA GLU A 257 -10.86 -12.10 21.50
C GLU A 257 -10.82 -10.78 20.69
N PHE A 258 -11.99 -10.25 20.28
CA PHE A 258 -12.07 -8.96 19.61
C PHE A 258 -11.61 -7.77 20.48
N ARG A 259 -11.85 -7.82 21.79
CA ARG A 259 -11.35 -6.81 22.74
C ARG A 259 -9.84 -6.91 22.95
N ASP A 260 -9.30 -8.13 23.03
CA ASP A 260 -7.87 -8.37 23.21
C ASP A 260 -7.07 -7.86 22.01
N HIS A 261 -7.60 -8.05 20.80
CA HIS A 261 -7.05 -7.47 19.57
C HIS A 261 -7.42 -5.99 19.35
N LYS A 262 -8.13 -5.36 20.31
CA LYS A 262 -8.61 -3.96 20.26
C LYS A 262 -9.48 -3.62 19.04
N ILE A 263 -10.07 -4.63 18.38
CA ILE A 263 -10.94 -4.45 17.21
C ILE A 263 -12.27 -3.81 17.62
N ILE A 264 -12.81 -4.22 18.76
CA ILE A 264 -14.07 -3.70 19.30
C ILE A 264 -13.78 -2.97 20.61
N GLN A 265 -14.33 -1.77 20.74
CA GLN A 265 -14.35 -1.01 21.99
C GLN A 265 -15.77 -1.02 22.56
N SER A 266 -15.85 -1.01 23.89
CA SER A 266 -17.11 -0.87 24.61
C SER A 266 -17.20 0.52 25.22
N ARG A 267 -18.27 1.24 24.92
CA ARG A 267 -18.65 2.48 25.61
C ARG A 267 -19.89 2.21 26.44
N LYS A 268 -19.93 2.71 27.68
CA LYS A 268 -21.17 2.71 28.47
C LYS A 268 -22.12 3.73 27.85
N ALA A 269 -23.34 3.31 27.54
CA ALA A 269 -24.36 4.23 27.01
C ALA A 269 -24.64 5.36 28.01
N THR A 270 -24.88 6.58 27.50
CA THR A 270 -25.33 7.73 28.29
C THR A 270 -26.66 7.49 29.01
N ASP A 271 -27.49 6.56 28.50
CA ASP A 271 -28.78 6.17 29.08
C ASP A 271 -28.69 5.09 30.18
N GLY A 272 -27.49 4.71 30.63
CA GLY A 272 -27.30 3.71 31.70
C GLY A 272 -27.69 2.27 31.32
N ASN A 273 -28.23 2.04 30.12
CA ASN A 273 -28.68 0.74 29.66
C ASN A 273 -27.56 -0.02 28.92
N GLY A 274 -26.55 -0.44 29.68
CA GLY A 274 -25.55 -1.44 29.27
C GLY A 274 -24.39 -0.95 28.41
N ASP A 275 -23.49 -1.89 28.11
CA ASP A 275 -22.32 -1.69 27.27
C ASP A 275 -22.71 -1.69 25.79
N VAL A 276 -22.32 -0.63 25.07
CA VAL A 276 -22.47 -0.45 23.63
C VAL A 276 -21.13 -0.81 22.96
N LEU A 277 -21.17 -1.73 22.00
CA LEU A 277 -20.01 -2.22 21.26
C LEU A 277 -19.90 -1.49 19.91
N TYR A 278 -18.73 -0.96 19.60
CA TYR A 278 -18.44 -0.28 18.34
C TYR A 278 -17.02 -0.55 17.84
N ILE A 279 -16.79 -0.39 16.54
CA ILE A 279 -15.44 -0.43 15.96
C ILE A 279 -14.91 1.00 15.84
N PRO A 280 -13.74 1.33 16.43
CA PRO A 280 -13.15 2.68 16.37
C PRO A 280 -12.41 2.88 15.03
N LEU A 281 -13.13 2.81 13.91
CA LEU A 281 -12.61 3.03 12.55
C LEU A 281 -13.55 3.92 11.75
N ASP A 282 -12.97 4.67 10.81
CA ASP A 282 -13.73 5.46 9.85
C ASP A 282 -14.51 4.57 8.89
N VAL A 283 -15.68 5.03 8.45
CA VAL A 283 -16.56 4.26 7.55
C VAL A 283 -15.88 3.88 6.25
N ASP A 284 -15.10 4.78 5.66
CA ASP A 284 -14.36 4.50 4.42
C ASP A 284 -13.37 3.34 4.60
N THR A 285 -12.70 3.30 5.76
CA THR A 285 -11.77 2.20 6.09
C THR A 285 -12.51 0.90 6.39
N LEU A 286 -13.66 0.96 7.06
CA LEU A 286 -14.53 -0.20 7.29
C LEU A 286 -15.06 -0.80 5.99
N MET A 287 -15.51 0.04 5.05
CA MET A 287 -15.94 -0.40 3.72
C MET A 287 -14.78 -1.08 2.98
N ALA A 288 -13.60 -0.47 2.96
CA ALA A 288 -12.43 -1.07 2.32
C ALA A 288 -12.02 -2.41 2.97
N ILE A 289 -12.14 -2.56 4.29
CA ILE A 289 -11.85 -3.83 4.98
C ILE A 289 -12.90 -4.89 4.63
N LEU A 290 -14.18 -4.51 4.54
CA LEU A 290 -15.25 -5.44 4.16
C LEU A 290 -15.12 -5.92 2.71
N GLU A 291 -14.73 -5.05 1.77
CA GLU A 291 -14.48 -5.42 0.38
C GLU A 291 -13.30 -6.37 0.22
N ASN A 292 -12.26 -6.22 1.06
CA ASN A 292 -11.07 -7.07 1.02
C ASN A 292 -11.22 -8.37 1.83
N MET A 293 -12.34 -8.58 2.54
CA MET A 293 -12.56 -9.78 3.34
C MET A 293 -13.08 -10.93 2.47
N PRO A 294 -12.43 -12.12 2.48
CA PRO A 294 -12.88 -13.28 1.72
C PRO A 294 -14.18 -13.89 2.24
#